data_AF-A0A8J7AFQ0-F1
#
_entry.id   AF-A0A8J7AFQ0-F1
#
_cell.length_a   1.000
_cell.length_b   1.000
_cell.length_c   1.000
_cell.angle_alpha   90.00
_cell.angle_beta   90.00
_cell.angle_gamma   90.00
#
_symmetry.space_group_name_H-M   'P 1'
#
loop_
_entity.id
_entity.type
_entity.pdbx_description
1 polymer ?
#
loop_
_entity_poly.entity_id
_entity_poly.type
_entity_poly.pdbx_seq_one_letter_code
_entity_poly.pdbx_strand_id
1 'polypeptide(L)'
;MKLISDPPIPVKIQTMKERVRWMHPSIVQRGIDQTCMVVDDRKEDSPEFSFMVIGDSGTKSHYGHHPQRKVAELMLPHRDDCRFVLHTGDVIYMVGSQEYYRTNFIEPYREFIVGGENPKSIPYDRMVFNLPFLPVLGNHDYYDVPLMYRWVAGTTLPLRRLLRYKDIEIGWHGSYQGDAYARAFLDYKGAISSPQELERHLDQHYTAKTDTGRCLRYEPGHFTRLPNRYYTFRYGGIDFFALDSNTFNTPSPLPATQEGEIDRRELQKRRQEIDQEELQILGICDRLNPDKPSEAEQLDDLSAKLDQINEIKIDIEKQLASHEMPAIDFEQLDWLRSRLIESWNTSEVRGRVIYFHHPPYVTEATKWDQAQTLAVRHRLRWVFEQVAETLGSLVKERSIVDLILNGHAHCLEYLRTVDTGFADSNINCIISGGSGHRPRYQRKQGTELLENFAEIAGKPNRKVADSMLFVGRHDYNFQKRLPYSCVRIDVLDGCPPKFVIRPLVAERIGAQWYNRELEPFVI
;
A
#
# COMPACT_ATOMS: atom_id res chain seq x y z
N MET A 1 7.35 -24.77 4.80
CA MET A 1 7.00 -24.98 3.37
C MET A 1 6.73 -23.60 2.77
N LYS A 2 7.30 -23.23 1.61
CA LYS A 2 7.03 -21.88 1.05
C LYS A 2 5.67 -21.88 0.33
N LEU A 3 4.65 -21.27 0.93
CA LEU A 3 3.31 -21.14 0.35
C LEU A 3 3.21 -19.95 -0.61
N ILE A 4 4.03 -18.92 -0.39
CA ILE A 4 4.08 -17.67 -1.15
C ILE A 4 5.53 -17.39 -1.55
N SER A 5 5.71 -16.74 -2.69
CA SER A 5 6.99 -16.25 -3.20
C SER A 5 6.88 -14.76 -3.50
N ASP A 6 7.83 -13.97 -2.95
CA ASP A 6 8.03 -12.57 -3.32
C ASP A 6 9.06 -12.50 -4.47
N PRO A 7 8.72 -11.95 -5.65
CA PRO A 7 9.69 -11.83 -6.74
C PRO A 7 10.85 -10.88 -6.38
N PRO A 8 12.08 -11.12 -6.86
CA PRO A 8 13.19 -10.19 -6.67
C PRO A 8 12.88 -8.80 -7.27
N ILE A 9 13.43 -7.75 -6.66
CA ILE A 9 13.22 -6.36 -7.11
C ILE A 9 13.53 -6.13 -8.59
N PRO A 10 14.65 -6.64 -9.16
CA PRO A 10 14.91 -6.49 -10.59
C PRO A 10 13.81 -7.07 -11.48
N VAL A 11 13.20 -8.18 -11.07
CA VAL A 11 12.09 -8.82 -11.79
C VAL A 11 10.83 -7.96 -11.70
N LYS A 12 10.50 -7.42 -10.52
CA LYS A 12 9.39 -6.47 -10.35
C LYS A 12 9.54 -5.26 -11.27
N ILE A 13 10.73 -4.63 -11.28
CA ILE A 13 11.01 -3.45 -12.10
C ILE A 13 10.90 -3.79 -13.60
N GLN A 14 11.58 -4.85 -14.03
CA GLN A 14 11.64 -5.22 -15.44
C GLN A 14 10.26 -5.55 -16.00
N THR A 15 9.49 -6.39 -15.31
CA THR A 15 8.14 -6.76 -15.77
C THR A 15 7.21 -5.55 -15.83
N MET A 16 7.26 -4.64 -14.85
CA MET A 16 6.45 -3.42 -14.91
C MET A 16 6.85 -2.50 -16.06
N LYS A 17 8.16 -2.34 -16.33
CA LYS A 17 8.65 -1.57 -17.49
C LYS A 17 8.16 -2.14 -18.82
N GLU A 18 8.19 -3.46 -18.99
CA GLU A 18 7.70 -4.15 -20.19
C GLU A 18 6.20 -3.89 -20.39
N ARG A 19 5.40 -4.01 -19.32
CA ARG A 19 3.94 -3.83 -19.35
C ARG A 19 3.52 -2.42 -19.75
N VAL A 20 4.26 -1.39 -19.33
CA VAL A 20 4.01 0.01 -19.73
C VAL A 20 4.84 0.44 -20.93
N ARG A 21 5.59 -0.46 -21.58
CA ARG A 21 6.50 -0.13 -22.69
C ARG A 21 7.37 1.09 -22.39
N TRP A 22 8.04 1.05 -21.24
CA TRP A 22 8.86 2.15 -20.73
C TRP A 22 9.83 2.69 -21.78
N MET A 23 9.81 4.00 -22.01
CA MET A 23 10.68 4.73 -22.94
C MET A 23 10.62 4.24 -24.40
N HIS A 24 9.49 3.65 -24.82
CA HIS A 24 9.31 3.24 -26.22
C HIS A 24 9.47 4.45 -27.18
N PRO A 25 10.08 4.29 -28.38
CA PRO A 25 10.36 5.41 -29.29
C PRO A 25 9.14 6.29 -29.60
N SER A 26 7.98 5.69 -29.87
CA SER A 26 6.73 6.45 -30.14
C SER A 26 6.26 7.31 -28.95
N ILE A 27 6.61 6.93 -27.72
CA ILE A 27 6.31 7.68 -26.48
C ILE A 27 7.28 8.85 -26.35
N VAL A 28 8.58 8.59 -26.48
CA VAL A 28 9.64 9.60 -26.39
C VAL A 28 9.47 10.68 -27.47
N GLN A 29 9.21 10.29 -28.72
CA GLN A 29 8.99 11.23 -29.83
C GLN A 29 7.78 12.15 -29.63
N ARG A 30 6.77 11.69 -28.88
CA ARG A 30 5.58 12.48 -28.55
C ARG A 30 5.78 13.35 -27.30
N GLY A 31 6.95 13.30 -26.66
CA GLY A 31 7.22 13.99 -25.40
C GLY A 31 6.27 13.55 -24.31
N ILE A 32 5.95 12.25 -24.25
CA ILE A 32 5.03 11.72 -23.26
C ILE A 32 5.75 11.42 -21.95
N ASP A 33 5.25 12.02 -20.87
CA ASP A 33 5.64 11.71 -19.51
C ASP A 33 4.86 10.50 -18.99
N GLN A 34 5.52 9.35 -18.94
CA GLN A 34 4.94 8.11 -18.45
C GLN A 34 4.79 8.05 -16.92
N THR A 35 5.16 9.12 -16.20
CA THR A 35 5.07 9.19 -14.73
C THR A 35 4.08 10.25 -14.27
N CYS A 36 3.40 10.92 -15.19
CA CYS A 36 2.46 11.99 -14.86
C CYS A 36 1.06 11.69 -15.39
N MET A 37 0.05 12.17 -14.68
CA MET A 37 -1.32 12.25 -15.17
C MET A 37 -2.01 13.53 -14.67
N VAL A 38 -3.09 13.90 -15.35
CA VAL A 38 -4.02 14.96 -14.92
C VAL A 38 -5.36 14.32 -14.63
N VAL A 39 -5.93 14.57 -13.45
CA VAL A 39 -7.30 14.19 -13.11
C VAL A 39 -8.23 15.24 -13.68
N ASP A 40 -9.04 14.86 -14.66
CA ASP A 40 -10.04 15.71 -15.28
C ASP A 40 -11.44 15.23 -14.90
N ASP A 41 -11.87 15.66 -13.72
CA ASP A 41 -13.20 15.39 -13.17
C ASP A 41 -14.25 16.39 -13.66
N ARG A 42 -13.89 17.30 -14.59
CA ARG A 42 -14.72 18.40 -15.12
C ARG A 42 -15.29 19.32 -14.05
N LYS A 43 -14.68 19.37 -12.85
CA LYS A 43 -15.01 20.32 -11.80
C LYS A 43 -14.02 21.49 -11.84
N GLU A 44 -14.42 22.62 -11.26
CA GLU A 44 -13.51 23.78 -11.12
C GLU A 44 -12.32 23.39 -10.23
N ASP A 45 -11.12 23.81 -10.65
CA ASP A 45 -9.91 23.67 -9.84
C ASP A 45 -10.04 24.59 -8.62
N SER A 46 -10.21 23.97 -7.45
CA SER A 46 -10.39 24.65 -6.18
C SER A 46 -9.22 24.31 -5.26
N PRO A 47 -8.62 25.29 -4.57
CA PRO A 47 -7.60 25.01 -3.56
C PRO A 47 -8.17 24.16 -2.40
N GLU A 48 -9.48 24.23 -2.18
CA GLU A 48 -10.19 23.42 -1.20
C GLU A 48 -10.89 22.24 -1.86
N PHE A 49 -10.60 21.04 -1.39
CA PHE A 49 -11.20 19.80 -1.89
C PHE A 49 -11.07 18.68 -0.86
N SER A 50 -11.84 17.60 -1.05
CA SER A 50 -11.75 16.40 -0.20
C SER A 50 -11.32 15.18 -0.99
N PHE A 51 -10.65 14.25 -0.35
CA PHE A 51 -10.37 12.92 -0.89
C PHE A 51 -10.43 11.86 0.20
N MET A 52 -10.53 10.59 -0.20
CA MET A 52 -10.53 9.46 0.73
C MET A 52 -9.25 8.64 0.61
N VAL A 53 -8.84 8.00 1.70
CA VAL A 53 -7.69 7.11 1.77
C VAL A 53 -8.13 5.78 2.36
N ILE A 54 -7.74 4.70 1.68
CA ILE A 54 -7.92 3.30 2.10
C ILE A 54 -6.65 2.51 1.79
N GLY A 55 -6.54 1.32 2.36
CA GLY A 55 -5.42 0.42 2.15
C GLY A 55 -5.75 -0.96 2.67
N ASP A 56 -5.04 -1.98 2.17
CA ASP A 56 -5.09 -3.33 2.74
C ASP A 56 -6.54 -3.86 2.76
N SER A 57 -7.12 -3.88 1.56
CA SER A 57 -8.52 -4.13 1.26
C SER A 57 -9.06 -5.48 1.77
N GLY A 58 -8.17 -6.42 2.12
CA GLY A 58 -8.50 -7.69 2.77
C GLY A 58 -9.28 -8.68 1.89
N THR A 59 -9.81 -9.73 2.54
CA THR A 59 -10.60 -10.78 1.89
C THR A 59 -11.94 -10.99 2.59
N LYS A 60 -12.78 -11.86 2.02
CA LYS A 60 -14.07 -12.23 2.62
C LYS A 60 -13.83 -13.26 3.72
N SER A 61 -14.39 -13.04 4.92
CA SER A 61 -14.18 -13.97 6.04
C SER A 61 -14.98 -15.26 5.89
N HIS A 62 -14.59 -16.33 6.61
CA HIS A 62 -15.21 -17.65 6.53
C HIS A 62 -16.72 -17.64 6.86
N TYR A 63 -17.18 -16.70 7.69
CA TYR A 63 -18.59 -16.55 8.06
C TYR A 63 -19.38 -15.59 7.13
N GLY A 64 -18.81 -15.22 5.98
CA GLY A 64 -19.44 -14.36 4.99
C GLY A 64 -19.48 -12.88 5.35
N HIS A 65 -18.82 -12.47 6.43
CA HIS A 65 -18.62 -11.07 6.74
C HIS A 65 -17.61 -10.47 5.77
N HIS A 66 -17.85 -9.21 5.41
CA HIS A 66 -17.01 -8.47 4.49
C HIS A 66 -16.61 -7.14 5.13
N PRO A 67 -15.56 -7.11 5.96
CA PRO A 67 -15.12 -5.88 6.63
C PRO A 67 -14.88 -4.73 5.66
N GLN A 68 -14.24 -5.04 4.53
CA GLN A 68 -14.05 -4.07 3.44
C GLN A 68 -15.35 -3.48 2.91
N ARG A 69 -16.43 -4.28 2.81
CA ARG A 69 -17.74 -3.76 2.41
C ARG A 69 -18.29 -2.80 3.46
N LYS A 70 -18.05 -3.06 4.75
CA LYS A 70 -18.45 -2.16 5.83
C LYS A 70 -17.71 -0.82 5.75
N VAL A 71 -16.42 -0.86 5.40
CA VAL A 71 -15.65 0.36 5.13
C VAL A 71 -16.16 1.07 3.88
N ALA A 72 -16.43 0.35 2.79
CA ALA A 72 -17.00 0.94 1.57
C ALA A 72 -18.36 1.63 1.85
N GLU A 73 -19.20 1.05 2.71
CA GLU A 73 -20.47 1.65 3.16
C GLU A 73 -20.26 2.97 3.93
N LEU A 74 -19.18 3.09 4.72
CA LEU A 74 -18.81 4.36 5.39
C LEU A 74 -18.35 5.43 4.41
N MET A 75 -17.79 5.04 3.27
CA MET A 75 -17.32 5.99 2.25
C MET A 75 -18.48 6.59 1.44
N LEU A 76 -19.60 5.88 1.29
CA LEU A 76 -20.72 6.29 0.42
C LEU A 76 -21.27 7.70 0.71
N PRO A 77 -21.51 8.10 1.99
CA PRO A 77 -22.00 9.44 2.30
C PRO A 77 -21.03 10.57 1.91
N HIS A 78 -19.75 10.25 1.66
CA HIS A 78 -18.71 11.23 1.35
C HIS A 78 -18.29 11.22 -0.12
N ARG A 79 -18.78 10.25 -0.90
CA ARG A 79 -18.36 10.02 -2.29
C ARG A 79 -18.50 11.27 -3.16
N ASP A 80 -19.62 11.96 -3.06
CA ASP A 80 -19.96 13.06 -3.98
C ASP A 80 -19.18 14.35 -3.66
N ASP A 81 -18.72 14.50 -2.40
CA ASP A 81 -17.86 15.60 -1.95
C ASP A 81 -16.38 15.39 -2.32
N CYS A 82 -15.96 14.13 -2.41
CA CYS A 82 -14.58 13.76 -2.66
C CYS A 82 -14.23 13.77 -4.15
N ARG A 83 -12.95 13.97 -4.46
CA ARG A 83 -12.44 14.07 -5.84
C ARG A 83 -11.77 12.81 -6.33
N PHE A 84 -11.23 12.01 -5.41
CA PHE A 84 -10.63 10.73 -5.69
C PHE A 84 -10.49 9.91 -4.40
N VAL A 85 -10.15 8.64 -4.59
CA VAL A 85 -9.75 7.70 -3.53
C VAL A 85 -8.30 7.30 -3.78
N LEU A 86 -7.44 7.49 -2.79
CA LEU A 86 -6.10 6.92 -2.76
C LEU A 86 -6.16 5.53 -2.12
N HIS A 87 -5.55 4.54 -2.77
CA HIS A 87 -5.45 3.18 -2.20
C HIS A 87 -3.97 2.82 -1.97
N THR A 88 -3.57 2.65 -0.71
CA THR A 88 -2.17 2.49 -0.30
C THR A 88 -1.62 1.06 -0.49
N GLY A 89 -2.06 0.34 -1.52
CA GLY A 89 -1.59 -1.01 -1.85
C GLY A 89 -2.32 -2.15 -1.13
N ASP A 90 -1.96 -3.38 -1.52
CA ASP A 90 -2.59 -4.64 -1.11
C ASP A 90 -4.09 -4.66 -1.42
N VAL A 91 -4.38 -4.67 -2.72
CA VAL A 91 -5.74 -4.40 -3.23
C VAL A 91 -6.65 -5.60 -3.06
N ILE A 92 -6.15 -6.83 -3.26
CA ILE A 92 -7.01 -8.02 -3.42
C ILE A 92 -6.79 -9.10 -2.35
N TYR A 93 -5.55 -9.27 -1.87
CA TYR A 93 -5.12 -10.42 -1.05
C TYR A 93 -5.50 -11.81 -1.65
N MET A 94 -4.94 -12.92 -1.18
CA MET A 94 -3.70 -13.04 -0.41
C MET A 94 -2.45 -13.02 -1.32
N VAL A 95 -2.60 -13.24 -2.62
CA VAL A 95 -1.47 -13.30 -3.58
C VAL A 95 -1.76 -12.51 -4.86
N GLY A 96 -2.63 -11.50 -4.79
CA GLY A 96 -2.91 -10.59 -5.90
C GLY A 96 -3.50 -11.25 -7.14
N SER A 97 -4.13 -12.43 -7.00
CA SER A 97 -4.64 -13.19 -8.13
C SER A 97 -5.86 -12.54 -8.77
N GLN A 98 -5.90 -12.56 -10.10
CA GLN A 98 -7.04 -12.06 -10.90
C GLN A 98 -8.38 -12.71 -10.50
N GLU A 99 -8.35 -13.94 -9.99
CA GLU A 99 -9.54 -14.73 -9.63
C GLU A 99 -10.37 -14.09 -8.52
N TYR A 100 -9.75 -13.27 -7.68
CA TYR A 100 -10.36 -12.70 -6.49
C TYR A 100 -10.79 -11.24 -6.66
N TYR A 101 -10.46 -10.58 -7.78
CA TYR A 101 -10.83 -9.19 -8.03
C TYR A 101 -12.33 -8.95 -7.92
N ARG A 102 -13.12 -9.91 -8.40
CA ARG A 102 -14.58 -9.79 -8.33
C ARG A 102 -15.07 -9.73 -6.88
N THR A 103 -14.68 -10.71 -6.06
CA THR A 103 -15.19 -10.83 -4.69
C THR A 103 -14.54 -9.86 -3.73
N ASN A 104 -13.26 -9.54 -3.92
CA ASN A 104 -12.46 -8.79 -2.95
C ASN A 104 -12.27 -7.31 -3.33
N PHE A 105 -12.85 -6.86 -4.45
CA PHE A 105 -12.76 -5.44 -4.84
C PHE A 105 -13.99 -4.94 -5.58
N ILE A 106 -14.40 -5.59 -6.67
CA ILE A 106 -15.53 -5.14 -7.50
C ILE A 106 -16.84 -5.19 -6.71
N GLU A 107 -17.16 -6.31 -6.05
CA GLU A 107 -18.40 -6.46 -5.26
C GLU A 107 -18.46 -5.51 -4.04
N PRO A 108 -17.37 -5.31 -3.27
CA PRO A 108 -17.30 -4.36 -2.15
C PRO A 108 -17.47 -2.89 -2.55
N TYR A 109 -16.77 -2.45 -3.61
CA TYR A 109 -16.74 -1.06 -4.06
C TYR A 109 -17.64 -0.78 -5.27
N ARG A 110 -18.66 -1.61 -5.50
CA ARG A 110 -19.52 -1.54 -6.67
C ARG A 110 -20.10 -0.15 -6.95
N GLU A 111 -20.42 0.65 -5.92
CA GLU A 111 -20.96 2.00 -6.09
C GLU A 111 -19.95 3.02 -6.64
N PHE A 112 -18.66 2.66 -6.66
CA PHE A 112 -17.57 3.45 -7.24
C PHE A 112 -17.24 3.04 -8.69
N ILE A 113 -17.88 1.98 -9.20
CA ILE A 113 -17.61 1.40 -10.51
C ILE A 113 -18.85 1.56 -11.41
N VAL A 114 -18.63 2.00 -12.66
CA VAL A 114 -19.68 2.06 -13.68
C VAL A 114 -20.15 0.64 -14.00
N GLY A 115 -21.46 0.39 -13.93
CA GLY A 115 -22.03 -0.94 -14.09
C GLY A 115 -22.01 -1.79 -12.80
N GLY A 116 -21.66 -1.20 -11.66
CA GLY A 116 -21.54 -1.89 -10.38
C GLY A 116 -22.85 -2.48 -9.83
N GLU A 117 -24.01 -2.12 -10.37
CA GLU A 117 -25.28 -2.80 -10.10
C GLU A 117 -25.25 -4.28 -10.52
N ASN A 118 -24.37 -4.65 -11.46
CA ASN A 118 -24.11 -6.03 -11.85
C ASN A 118 -22.60 -6.36 -11.79
N PRO A 119 -22.01 -6.58 -10.60
CA PRO A 119 -20.57 -6.86 -10.44
C PRO A 119 -20.08 -8.07 -11.24
N LYS A 120 -20.98 -9.01 -11.59
CA LYS A 120 -20.63 -10.24 -12.30
C LYS A 120 -20.25 -10.00 -13.75
N SER A 121 -20.74 -8.90 -14.36
CA SER A 121 -20.45 -8.56 -15.76
C SER A 121 -19.23 -7.67 -15.92
N ILE A 122 -18.58 -7.24 -14.83
CA ILE A 122 -17.41 -6.36 -14.89
C ILE A 122 -16.14 -7.23 -14.90
N PRO A 123 -15.37 -7.26 -16.00
CA PRO A 123 -14.05 -7.87 -16.02
C PRO A 123 -13.08 -7.06 -15.16
N TYR A 124 -12.17 -7.73 -14.45
CA TYR A 124 -11.21 -7.08 -13.55
C TYR A 124 -10.27 -6.11 -14.28
N ASP A 125 -9.91 -6.41 -15.52
CA ASP A 125 -9.06 -5.57 -16.39
C ASP A 125 -9.85 -4.48 -17.12
N ARG A 126 -11.19 -4.46 -16.98
CA ARG A 126 -12.10 -3.51 -17.64
C ARG A 126 -12.92 -2.66 -16.67
N MET A 127 -12.49 -2.55 -15.41
CA MET A 127 -13.12 -1.64 -14.45
C MET A 127 -13.07 -0.18 -14.92
N VAL A 128 -14.19 0.52 -14.80
CA VAL A 128 -14.34 1.95 -15.08
C VAL A 128 -14.86 2.62 -13.81
N PHE A 129 -14.15 3.60 -13.30
CA PHE A 129 -14.49 4.23 -12.02
C PHE A 129 -15.27 5.52 -12.23
N ASN A 130 -16.38 5.69 -11.49
CA ASN A 130 -17.15 6.94 -11.50
C ASN A 130 -16.56 8.02 -10.57
N LEU A 131 -15.72 7.61 -9.62
CA LEU A 131 -14.85 8.43 -8.80
C LEU A 131 -13.43 7.83 -8.92
N PRO A 132 -12.39 8.59 -9.30
CA PRO A 132 -11.05 8.04 -9.51
C PRO A 132 -10.56 7.22 -8.32
N PHE A 133 -10.15 5.99 -8.60
CA PHE A 133 -9.40 5.14 -7.67
C PHE A 133 -7.94 5.12 -8.12
N LEU A 134 -7.05 5.62 -7.26
CA LEU A 134 -5.63 5.84 -7.55
C LEU A 134 -4.77 4.94 -6.64
N PRO A 135 -4.66 3.63 -6.94
CA PRO A 135 -3.87 2.72 -6.13
C PRO A 135 -2.36 2.86 -6.35
N VAL A 136 -1.60 2.36 -5.38
CA VAL A 136 -0.19 1.91 -5.51
C VAL A 136 -0.13 0.38 -5.32
N LEU A 137 1.04 -0.23 -5.53
CA LEU A 137 1.26 -1.65 -5.27
C LEU A 137 1.68 -1.90 -3.82
N GLY A 138 1.09 -2.92 -3.20
CA GLY A 138 1.58 -3.55 -1.98
C GLY A 138 2.30 -4.87 -2.26
N ASN A 139 2.79 -5.53 -1.22
CA ASN A 139 3.54 -6.78 -1.38
C ASN A 139 2.65 -7.93 -1.84
N HIS A 140 1.40 -7.98 -1.40
CA HIS A 140 0.44 -9.01 -1.83
C HIS A 140 0.05 -8.85 -3.30
N ASP A 141 0.23 -7.67 -3.89
CA ASP A 141 0.01 -7.45 -5.33
C ASP A 141 1.14 -8.05 -6.19
N TYR A 142 2.32 -8.32 -5.62
CA TYR A 142 3.46 -8.97 -6.30
C TYR A 142 3.60 -10.46 -5.98
N TYR A 143 2.98 -10.92 -4.90
CA TYR A 143 3.13 -12.29 -4.44
C TYR A 143 2.66 -13.31 -5.46
N ASP A 144 3.39 -14.43 -5.50
CA ASP A 144 3.10 -15.56 -6.37
C ASP A 144 3.06 -16.86 -5.59
N VAL A 145 2.41 -17.85 -6.19
CA VAL A 145 2.32 -19.21 -5.63
C VAL A 145 3.30 -20.12 -6.38
N PRO A 146 4.12 -20.93 -5.68
CA PRO A 146 5.08 -21.84 -6.34
C PRO A 146 4.40 -22.84 -7.28
N LEU A 147 5.06 -23.16 -8.40
CA LEU A 147 4.54 -24.01 -9.49
C LEU A 147 3.97 -25.35 -9.01
N MET A 148 4.67 -26.05 -8.11
CA MET A 148 4.19 -27.35 -7.58
C MET A 148 2.89 -27.20 -6.77
N TYR A 149 2.71 -26.06 -6.08
CA TYR A 149 1.50 -25.80 -5.32
C TYR A 149 0.32 -25.47 -6.23
N ARG A 150 0.54 -24.80 -7.38
CA ARG A 150 -0.52 -24.55 -8.39
C ARG A 150 -1.19 -25.84 -8.85
N TRP A 151 -0.41 -26.88 -9.09
CA TRP A 151 -0.93 -28.19 -9.49
C TRP A 151 -1.74 -28.86 -8.38
N VAL A 152 -1.26 -28.87 -7.14
CA VAL A 152 -1.96 -29.52 -6.02
C VAL A 152 -3.19 -28.72 -5.59
N ALA A 153 -3.07 -27.39 -5.46
CA ALA A 153 -4.16 -26.49 -5.08
C ALA A 153 -5.28 -26.47 -6.13
N GLY A 154 -4.89 -26.33 -7.39
CA GLY A 154 -5.83 -26.29 -8.49
C GLY A 154 -6.61 -27.58 -8.68
N THR A 155 -5.90 -28.71 -8.85
CA THR A 155 -6.55 -30.00 -9.16
C THR A 155 -7.50 -30.49 -8.06
N THR A 156 -7.30 -30.04 -6.83
CA THR A 156 -8.17 -30.40 -5.70
C THR A 156 -9.24 -29.34 -5.40
N LEU A 157 -9.24 -28.17 -6.04
CA LEU A 157 -10.19 -27.07 -5.79
C LEU A 157 -11.68 -27.48 -5.92
N PRO A 158 -12.11 -28.25 -6.95
CA PRO A 158 -13.50 -28.68 -7.06
C PRO A 158 -13.90 -29.64 -5.94
N LEU A 159 -12.98 -30.53 -5.54
CA LEU A 159 -13.16 -31.50 -4.47
C LEU A 159 -13.17 -30.81 -3.09
N ARG A 160 -12.32 -29.80 -2.87
CA ARG A 160 -12.30 -28.97 -1.66
C ARG A 160 -13.57 -28.13 -1.52
N ARG A 161 -14.05 -27.52 -2.62
CA ARG A 161 -15.33 -26.80 -2.66
C ARG A 161 -16.52 -27.73 -2.40
N LEU A 162 -16.48 -28.96 -2.92
CA LEU A 162 -17.52 -29.96 -2.72
C LEU A 162 -17.53 -30.53 -1.29
N LEU A 163 -16.35 -30.72 -0.69
CA LEU A 163 -16.18 -31.26 0.67
C LEU A 163 -16.05 -30.19 1.77
N ARG A 164 -16.09 -28.90 1.42
CA ARG A 164 -15.81 -27.74 2.29
C ARG A 164 -14.53 -27.90 3.14
N TYR A 165 -13.55 -28.65 2.62
CA TYR A 165 -12.34 -29.03 3.34
C TYR A 165 -11.17 -28.15 2.88
N LYS A 166 -10.61 -27.37 3.80
CA LYS A 166 -9.40 -26.52 3.61
C LYS A 166 -9.53 -25.49 2.48
N ASP A 167 -10.34 -24.45 2.69
CA ASP A 167 -10.26 -23.19 1.94
C ASP A 167 -9.07 -22.35 2.45
N ILE A 168 -7.85 -22.81 2.15
CA ILE A 168 -6.72 -21.87 2.10
C ILE A 168 -6.96 -21.06 0.82
N GLU A 169 -7.11 -19.73 0.93
CA GLU A 169 -7.38 -18.78 -0.16
C GLU A 169 -6.19 -18.63 -1.13
N ILE A 170 -5.69 -19.76 -1.62
CA ILE A 170 -4.67 -19.85 -2.64
C ILE A 170 -5.31 -20.59 -3.82
N GLY A 171 -5.72 -19.82 -4.82
CA GLY A 171 -6.30 -20.30 -6.07
C GLY A 171 -5.28 -21.00 -6.97
N TRP A 172 -5.62 -21.17 -8.25
CA TRP A 172 -4.73 -21.78 -9.24
C TRP A 172 -3.50 -20.91 -9.54
N HIS A 173 -3.64 -19.60 -9.32
CA HIS A 173 -2.74 -18.57 -9.83
C HIS A 173 -2.38 -17.57 -8.73
N GLY A 174 -1.16 -17.03 -8.81
CA GLY A 174 -0.73 -15.85 -8.05
C GLY A 174 -0.94 -14.59 -8.86
N SER A 175 -0.24 -13.52 -8.51
CA SER A 175 -0.30 -12.24 -9.23
C SER A 175 0.41 -12.27 -10.58
N TYR A 176 1.25 -13.28 -10.83
CA TYR A 176 2.25 -13.30 -11.91
C TYR A 176 3.15 -12.07 -11.84
N GLN A 177 3.76 -11.86 -10.67
CA GLN A 177 4.69 -10.76 -10.43
C GLN A 177 4.02 -9.39 -10.69
N GLY A 178 2.77 -9.23 -10.25
CA GLY A 178 1.98 -8.01 -10.43
C GLY A 178 1.27 -7.83 -11.77
N ASP A 179 1.15 -8.87 -12.60
CA ASP A 179 0.45 -8.76 -13.91
C ASP A 179 -1.04 -8.47 -13.72
N ALA A 180 -1.67 -9.12 -12.74
CA ALA A 180 -3.09 -8.91 -12.44
C ALA A 180 -3.37 -7.44 -12.05
N TYR A 181 -2.55 -6.87 -11.17
CA TYR A 181 -2.59 -5.44 -10.82
C TYR A 181 -2.38 -4.55 -12.05
N ALA A 182 -1.35 -4.86 -12.86
CA ALA A 182 -1.01 -4.03 -14.00
C ALA A 182 -2.13 -3.99 -15.05
N ARG A 183 -2.83 -5.11 -15.30
CA ARG A 183 -4.00 -5.13 -16.20
C ARG A 183 -5.21 -4.41 -15.62
N ALA A 184 -5.41 -4.51 -14.30
CA ALA A 184 -6.52 -3.87 -13.62
C ALA A 184 -6.39 -2.34 -13.59
N PHE A 185 -5.18 -1.82 -13.29
CA PHE A 185 -5.00 -0.42 -12.94
C PHE A 185 -4.03 0.36 -13.81
N LEU A 186 -3.02 -0.26 -14.43
CA LEU A 186 -2.03 0.45 -15.24
C LEU A 186 -2.46 0.53 -16.71
N ASP A 187 -1.93 1.52 -17.43
CA ASP A 187 -2.06 1.63 -18.87
C ASP A 187 -1.20 0.56 -19.56
N TYR A 188 -1.73 -0.66 -19.59
CA TYR A 188 -1.07 -1.91 -20.00
C TYR A 188 -0.83 -1.94 -21.51
N LYS A 189 0.17 -1.18 -21.97
CA LYS A 189 0.57 -1.08 -23.39
C LYS A 189 1.25 -2.33 -23.92
N GLY A 190 1.72 -3.22 -23.04
CA GLY A 190 2.34 -4.50 -23.39
C GLY A 190 1.44 -5.39 -24.27
N ALA A 191 0.12 -5.27 -24.13
CA ALA A 191 -0.86 -6.03 -24.93
C ALA A 191 -1.13 -5.45 -26.34
N ILE A 192 -0.62 -4.26 -26.67
CA ILE A 192 -0.90 -3.60 -27.96
C ILE A 192 0.09 -4.09 -29.03
N SER A 193 -0.31 -5.06 -29.86
CA SER A 193 0.61 -5.72 -30.79
C SER A 193 1.08 -4.85 -31.95
N SER A 194 0.23 -3.96 -32.48
CA SER A 194 0.58 -3.12 -33.65
C SER A 194 1.20 -1.77 -33.24
N PRO A 195 2.27 -1.32 -33.93
CA PRO A 195 2.79 0.04 -33.77
C PRO A 195 1.75 1.13 -34.05
N GLN A 196 0.92 0.97 -35.08
CA GLN A 196 -0.13 1.93 -35.43
C GLN A 196 -1.22 2.00 -34.35
N GLU A 197 -1.57 0.86 -33.75
CA GLU A 197 -2.49 0.82 -32.62
C GLU A 197 -1.92 1.51 -31.39
N LEU A 198 -0.61 1.33 -31.12
CA LEU A 198 0.07 2.03 -30.03
C LEU A 198 0.03 3.54 -30.26
N GLU A 199 0.35 3.99 -31.46
CA GLU A 199 0.32 5.42 -31.79
C GLU A 199 -1.07 6.03 -31.60
N ARG A 200 -2.11 5.37 -32.12
CA ARG A 200 -3.50 5.78 -31.92
C ARG A 200 -3.88 5.81 -30.45
N HIS A 201 -3.47 4.80 -29.67
CA HIS A 201 -3.69 4.75 -28.21
C HIS A 201 -3.05 5.95 -27.51
N LEU A 202 -1.78 6.26 -27.84
CA LEU A 202 -1.07 7.41 -27.27
C LEU A 202 -1.77 8.72 -27.62
N ASP A 203 -2.21 8.88 -28.86
CA ASP A 203 -2.91 10.10 -29.30
C ASP A 203 -4.33 10.24 -28.74
N GLN A 204 -4.95 9.13 -28.34
CA GLN A 204 -6.26 9.12 -27.70
C GLN A 204 -6.20 9.39 -26.17
N HIS A 205 -5.22 8.82 -25.48
CA HIS A 205 -5.20 8.81 -24.00
C HIS A 205 -4.18 9.77 -23.36
N TYR A 206 -3.11 10.11 -24.06
CA TYR A 206 -2.08 11.05 -23.56
C TYR A 206 -2.30 12.44 -24.16
N THR A 207 -3.44 13.04 -23.82
CA THR A 207 -3.92 14.31 -24.40
C THR A 207 -3.74 15.51 -23.47
N ALA A 208 -3.58 15.27 -22.17
CA ALA A 208 -3.26 16.32 -21.21
C ALA A 208 -1.81 16.80 -21.39
N LYS A 209 -1.53 18.03 -20.93
CA LYS A 209 -0.20 18.64 -21.00
C LYS A 209 0.18 19.23 -19.64
N THR A 210 1.42 19.00 -19.24
CA THR A 210 2.08 19.59 -18.09
C THR A 210 3.42 20.19 -18.53
N ASP A 211 4.15 20.78 -17.61
CA ASP A 211 5.49 21.34 -17.87
C ASP A 211 6.50 20.28 -18.32
N THR A 212 6.22 18.99 -18.03
CA THR A 212 7.07 17.85 -18.42
C THR A 212 6.63 17.13 -19.69
N GLY A 213 5.58 17.62 -20.35
CA GLY A 213 5.15 17.15 -21.67
C GLY A 213 3.70 16.68 -21.71
N ARG A 214 3.41 15.79 -22.66
CA ARG A 214 2.09 15.16 -22.76
C ARG A 214 1.95 14.10 -21.68
N CYS A 215 0.83 14.06 -20.99
CA CYS A 215 0.59 13.08 -19.94
C CYS A 215 -0.78 12.44 -20.10
N LEU A 216 -1.02 11.38 -19.34
CA LEU A 216 -2.30 10.68 -19.37
C LEU A 216 -3.40 11.58 -18.77
N ARG A 217 -4.56 11.65 -19.44
CA ARG A 217 -5.73 12.37 -18.93
C ARG A 217 -6.68 11.37 -18.27
N TYR A 218 -6.88 11.46 -16.96
CA TYR A 218 -7.78 10.59 -16.21
C TYR A 218 -9.18 11.19 -16.14
N GLU A 219 -10.15 10.58 -16.83
CA GLU A 219 -11.55 11.01 -16.83
C GLU A 219 -12.42 10.02 -16.05
N PRO A 220 -13.06 10.43 -14.94
CA PRO A 220 -14.06 9.60 -14.25
C PRO A 220 -15.22 9.24 -15.19
N GLY A 221 -15.74 8.02 -15.06
CA GLY A 221 -16.80 7.47 -15.90
C GLY A 221 -16.32 6.96 -17.27
N HIS A 222 -15.06 7.21 -17.62
CA HIS A 222 -14.42 6.71 -18.84
C HIS A 222 -13.32 5.70 -18.52
N PHE A 223 -13.06 4.79 -19.46
CA PHE A 223 -12.00 3.79 -19.30
C PHE A 223 -10.63 4.47 -19.29
N THR A 224 -10.11 4.69 -18.09
CA THR A 224 -8.81 5.30 -17.86
C THR A 224 -7.96 4.47 -16.89
N ARG A 225 -6.64 4.64 -16.94
CA ARG A 225 -5.66 3.83 -16.22
C ARG A 225 -4.51 4.68 -15.71
N LEU A 226 -3.74 4.18 -14.75
CA LEU A 226 -2.55 4.84 -14.22
C LEU A 226 -1.37 4.73 -15.17
N PRO A 227 -0.50 5.75 -15.26
CA PRO A 227 0.52 5.78 -16.30
C PRO A 227 1.69 4.83 -16.03
N ASN A 228 2.00 4.54 -14.76
CA ASN A 228 3.12 3.68 -14.33
C ASN A 228 2.94 3.22 -12.86
N ARG A 229 3.82 2.33 -12.36
CA ARG A 229 3.81 1.82 -10.97
C ARG A 229 4.12 2.90 -9.91
N TYR A 230 4.80 3.96 -10.33
CA TYR A 230 5.02 5.20 -9.58
C TYR A 230 4.64 6.36 -10.49
N TYR A 231 3.97 7.36 -9.94
CA TYR A 231 3.41 8.44 -10.74
C TYR A 231 3.11 9.68 -9.88
N THR A 232 2.85 10.80 -10.54
CA THR A 232 2.45 12.05 -9.91
C THR A 232 1.27 12.68 -10.63
N PHE A 233 0.49 13.45 -9.88
CA PHE A 233 -0.56 14.33 -10.39
C PHE A 233 -0.70 15.53 -9.45
N ARG A 234 -1.26 16.62 -9.98
CA ARG A 234 -1.58 17.83 -9.22
C ARG A 234 -3.09 18.00 -9.12
N TYR A 235 -3.58 18.40 -7.95
CA TYR A 235 -4.98 18.75 -7.74
C TYR A 235 -5.09 19.85 -6.67
N GLY A 236 -5.79 20.96 -6.93
CA GLY A 236 -5.96 22.05 -5.97
C GLY A 236 -4.63 22.65 -5.47
N GLY A 237 -3.61 22.70 -6.34
CA GLY A 237 -2.25 23.14 -6.02
C GLY A 237 -1.44 22.18 -5.13
N ILE A 238 -1.91 20.95 -4.91
CA ILE A 238 -1.20 19.90 -4.16
C ILE A 238 -0.59 18.91 -5.15
N ASP A 239 0.72 18.68 -5.05
CA ASP A 239 1.38 17.59 -5.76
C ASP A 239 1.28 16.29 -4.96
N PHE A 240 0.78 15.24 -5.62
CA PHE A 240 0.71 13.89 -5.06
C PHE A 240 1.78 13.01 -5.72
N PHE A 241 2.53 12.25 -4.93
CA PHE A 241 3.57 11.33 -5.39
C PHE A 241 3.25 9.90 -4.94
N ALA A 242 2.90 9.06 -5.90
CA ALA A 242 2.63 7.65 -5.71
C ALA A 242 3.93 6.84 -5.88
N LEU A 243 4.31 6.02 -4.90
CA LEU A 243 5.53 5.20 -4.97
C LEU A 243 5.25 3.70 -4.84
N ASP A 244 6.04 2.91 -5.53
CA ASP A 244 6.14 1.47 -5.36
C ASP A 244 7.26 1.10 -4.37
N SER A 245 6.91 1.13 -3.08
CA SER A 245 7.81 0.77 -1.97
C SER A 245 8.37 -0.66 -2.02
N ASN A 246 7.77 -1.57 -2.80
CA ASN A 246 8.28 -2.94 -2.95
C ASN A 246 9.65 -3.02 -3.64
N THR A 247 10.05 -1.93 -4.29
CA THR A 247 11.27 -1.86 -5.12
C THR A 247 12.41 -1.12 -4.41
N PHE A 248 12.17 -0.64 -3.19
CA PHE A 248 13.17 -0.03 -2.34
C PHE A 248 12.98 -0.39 -0.86
N ASN A 249 12.40 -1.57 -0.55
CA ASN A 249 12.25 -2.07 0.82
C ASN A 249 13.29 -3.14 1.23
N THR A 250 14.26 -3.49 0.39
CA THR A 250 15.27 -4.50 0.75
C THR A 250 16.08 -4.07 1.97
N PRO A 251 16.21 -4.86 3.04
CA PRO A 251 17.08 -4.53 4.17
C PRO A 251 18.55 -4.28 3.79
N SER A 252 19.27 -3.52 4.60
CA SER A 252 20.72 -3.39 4.47
C SER A 252 21.41 -4.74 4.76
N PRO A 253 22.55 -5.04 4.10
CA PRO A 253 23.36 -6.21 4.40
C PRO A 253 23.74 -6.33 5.86
N LEU A 254 23.61 -7.54 6.43
CA LEU A 254 24.17 -7.83 7.75
C LEU A 254 25.70 -7.76 7.67
N PRO A 255 26.37 -6.99 8.56
CA PRO A 255 27.80 -6.75 8.47
C PRO A 255 28.60 -8.04 8.64
N ALA A 256 29.78 -8.12 8.00
CA ALA A 256 30.72 -9.24 8.17
C ALA A 256 31.56 -9.06 9.45
N THR A 257 30.92 -8.68 10.56
CA THR A 257 31.53 -8.48 11.88
C THR A 257 31.05 -9.56 12.84
N GLN A 258 31.69 -9.66 14.03
CA GLN A 258 31.22 -10.57 15.07
C GLN A 258 29.77 -10.28 15.48
N GLU A 259 29.38 -9.01 15.54
CA GLU A 259 27.99 -8.59 15.81
C GLU A 259 27.06 -9.07 14.71
N GLY A 260 27.40 -8.87 13.43
CA GLY A 260 26.56 -9.34 12.32
C GLY A 260 26.45 -10.87 12.25
N GLU A 261 27.46 -11.63 12.68
CA GLU A 261 27.36 -13.09 12.82
C GLU A 261 26.44 -13.52 13.98
N ILE A 262 26.39 -12.75 15.06
CA ILE A 262 25.43 -12.95 16.15
C ILE A 262 24.01 -12.70 15.63
N ASP A 263 23.79 -11.59 14.92
CA ASP A 263 22.50 -11.23 14.33
C ASP A 263 22.02 -12.30 13.34
N ARG A 264 22.91 -12.81 12.47
CA ARG A 264 22.61 -13.91 11.54
C ARG A 264 22.11 -15.16 12.27
N ARG A 265 22.78 -15.55 13.36
CA ARG A 265 22.39 -16.73 14.16
C ARG A 265 21.06 -16.50 14.86
N GLU A 266 20.80 -15.29 15.36
CA GLU A 266 19.53 -14.94 15.97
C GLU A 266 18.37 -15.00 14.96
N LEU A 267 18.56 -14.44 13.76
CA LEU A 267 17.59 -14.53 12.66
C LEU A 267 17.31 -15.97 12.25
N GLN A 268 18.34 -16.82 12.15
CA GLN A 268 18.18 -18.24 11.84
C GLN A 268 17.41 -18.98 12.93
N LYS A 269 17.72 -18.71 14.21
CA LYS A 269 16.98 -19.28 15.35
C LYS A 269 15.52 -18.83 15.32
N ARG A 270 15.28 -17.53 15.11
CA ARG A 270 13.94 -16.95 15.02
C ARG A 270 13.12 -17.59 13.90
N ARG A 271 13.74 -17.83 12.75
CA ARG A 271 13.12 -18.54 11.62
C ARG A 271 12.67 -19.95 12.02
N GLN A 272 13.51 -20.71 12.74
CA GLN A 272 13.16 -22.06 13.19
C GLN A 272 12.00 -22.05 14.21
N GLU A 273 11.98 -21.08 15.14
CA GLU A 273 10.87 -20.91 16.09
C GLU A 273 9.56 -20.62 15.36
N ILE A 274 9.59 -19.75 14.35
CA ILE A 274 8.42 -19.42 13.55
C ILE A 274 7.95 -20.61 12.70
N ASP A 275 8.86 -21.42 12.17
CA ASP A 275 8.51 -22.67 11.47
C ASP A 275 7.78 -23.65 12.40
N GLN A 276 8.17 -23.75 13.67
CA GLN A 276 7.45 -24.56 14.67
C GLN A 276 6.08 -23.98 15.01
N GLU A 277 5.99 -22.66 15.19
CA GLU A 277 4.72 -21.97 15.45
C GLU A 277 3.72 -22.15 14.30
N GLU A 278 4.18 -22.05 13.05
CA GLU A 278 3.38 -22.32 11.84
C GLU A 278 2.78 -23.74 11.88
N LEU A 279 3.60 -24.75 12.15
CA LEU A 279 3.15 -26.15 12.23
C LEU A 279 2.12 -26.37 13.34
N GLN A 280 2.29 -25.72 14.50
CA GLN A 280 1.31 -25.77 15.59
C GLN A 280 -0.02 -25.14 15.18
N ILE A 281 0.01 -23.98 14.54
CA ILE A 281 -1.20 -23.30 14.07
C ILE A 281 -1.92 -24.15 13.03
N LEU A 282 -1.20 -24.69 12.04
CA LEU A 282 -1.77 -25.58 11.02
C LEU A 282 -2.41 -26.82 11.65
N GLY A 283 -1.75 -27.40 12.67
CA GLY A 283 -2.30 -28.53 13.42
C GLY A 283 -3.57 -28.21 14.22
N ILE A 284 -3.75 -26.95 14.66
CA ILE A 284 -4.99 -26.48 15.29
C ILE A 284 -6.07 -26.26 14.21
N CYS A 285 -5.75 -25.57 13.11
CA CYS A 285 -6.67 -25.33 12.01
C CYS A 285 -7.30 -26.63 11.48
N ASP A 286 -6.50 -27.70 11.37
CA ASP A 286 -6.96 -29.02 10.91
C ASP A 286 -8.03 -29.68 11.81
N ARG A 287 -8.22 -29.17 13.03
CA ARG A 287 -9.21 -29.68 14.01
C ARG A 287 -10.46 -28.81 14.13
N LEU A 288 -10.45 -27.62 13.54
CA LEU A 288 -11.55 -26.66 13.63
C LEU A 288 -12.54 -26.85 12.48
N ASN A 289 -13.82 -26.67 12.77
CA ASN A 289 -14.90 -26.76 11.81
C ASN A 289 -15.37 -25.34 11.39
N PRO A 290 -15.20 -24.96 10.11
CA PRO A 290 -15.62 -23.64 9.61
C PRO A 290 -17.14 -23.42 9.63
N ASP A 291 -17.97 -24.47 9.71
CA ASP A 291 -19.43 -24.33 9.80
C ASP A 291 -19.90 -23.94 11.22
N LYS A 292 -19.04 -24.05 12.24
CA LYS A 292 -19.34 -23.62 13.60
C LYS A 292 -18.85 -22.19 13.85
N PRO A 293 -19.72 -21.23 14.23
CA PRO A 293 -19.34 -19.82 14.32
C PRO A 293 -18.10 -19.51 15.19
N SER A 294 -17.99 -20.13 16.37
CA SER A 294 -16.85 -19.90 17.27
C SER A 294 -15.53 -20.47 16.73
N GLU A 295 -15.59 -21.62 16.07
CA GLU A 295 -14.41 -22.26 15.48
C GLU A 295 -14.01 -21.56 14.16
N ALA A 296 -14.98 -21.03 13.41
CA ALA A 296 -14.76 -20.18 12.23
C ALA A 296 -14.06 -18.86 12.59
N GLU A 297 -14.48 -18.19 13.67
CA GLU A 297 -13.78 -17.00 14.16
C GLU A 297 -12.35 -17.34 14.61
N GLN A 298 -12.15 -18.49 15.23
CA GLN A 298 -10.81 -18.97 15.55
C GLN A 298 -9.98 -19.27 14.30
N LEU A 299 -10.58 -19.79 13.23
CA LEU A 299 -9.92 -20.00 11.94
C LEU A 299 -9.54 -18.67 11.28
N ASP A 300 -10.41 -17.67 11.28
CA ASP A 300 -10.08 -16.31 10.83
C ASP A 300 -8.90 -15.75 11.66
N ASP A 301 -8.88 -16.00 12.97
CA ASP A 301 -7.82 -15.56 13.86
C ASP A 301 -6.46 -16.18 13.53
N LEU A 302 -6.46 -17.49 13.27
CA LEU A 302 -5.27 -18.27 12.96
C LEU A 302 -4.78 -17.99 11.54
N SER A 303 -5.68 -17.78 10.58
CA SER A 303 -5.34 -17.44 9.19
C SER A 303 -4.58 -16.12 9.13
N ALA A 304 -5.10 -15.07 9.77
CA ALA A 304 -4.40 -13.79 9.87
C ALA A 304 -3.03 -13.91 10.57
N LYS A 305 -2.89 -14.85 11.52
CA LYS A 305 -1.61 -15.13 12.18
C LYS A 305 -0.63 -15.87 11.27
N LEU A 306 -1.10 -16.79 10.43
CA LEU A 306 -0.28 -17.45 9.41
C LEU A 306 0.23 -16.45 8.38
N ASP A 307 -0.60 -15.49 7.99
CA ASP A 307 -0.20 -14.42 7.06
C ASP A 307 0.90 -13.56 7.66
N GLN A 308 0.73 -13.13 8.91
CA GLN A 308 1.78 -12.43 9.66
C GLN A 308 3.08 -13.24 9.74
N ILE A 309 2.98 -14.55 10.00
CA ILE A 309 4.13 -15.45 10.02
C ILE A 309 4.84 -15.48 8.66
N ASN A 310 4.10 -15.56 7.56
CA ASN A 310 4.67 -15.55 6.21
C ASN A 310 5.41 -14.24 5.91
N GLU A 311 4.85 -13.10 6.30
CA GLU A 311 5.52 -11.80 6.15
C GLU A 311 6.85 -11.75 6.92
N ILE A 312 6.85 -12.20 8.19
CA ILE A 312 8.07 -12.23 9.01
C ILE A 312 9.12 -13.17 8.40
N LYS A 313 8.72 -14.34 7.90
CA LYS A 313 9.63 -15.25 7.20
C LYS A 313 10.26 -14.60 5.97
N ILE A 314 9.47 -13.89 5.17
CA ILE A 314 9.97 -13.18 3.98
C ILE A 314 10.97 -12.08 4.39
N ASP A 315 10.68 -11.31 5.44
CA ASP A 315 11.60 -10.29 5.96
C ASP A 315 12.93 -10.91 6.42
N ILE A 316 12.88 -11.97 7.25
CA ILE A 316 14.08 -12.71 7.70
C ILE A 316 14.85 -13.27 6.51
N GLU A 317 14.17 -13.84 5.50
CA GLU A 317 14.83 -14.35 4.30
C GLU A 317 15.54 -13.25 3.52
N LYS A 318 14.95 -12.05 3.39
CA LYS A 318 15.63 -10.91 2.75
C LYS A 318 16.85 -10.46 3.54
N GLN A 319 16.74 -10.36 4.86
CA GLN A 319 17.88 -10.02 5.72
C GLN A 319 19.01 -11.05 5.59
N LEU A 320 18.69 -12.35 5.60
CA LEU A 320 19.68 -13.41 5.44
C LEU A 320 20.26 -13.49 4.02
N ALA A 321 19.51 -13.11 2.97
CA ALA A 321 19.97 -13.17 1.59
C ALA A 321 20.87 -11.98 1.19
N SER A 322 20.88 -10.90 1.96
CA SER A 322 21.50 -9.60 1.67
C SER A 322 23.04 -9.57 1.58
N HIS A 323 23.71 -10.66 1.21
CA HIS A 323 25.17 -10.74 1.10
C HIS A 323 25.77 -9.93 -0.07
N GLU A 324 24.94 -9.52 -1.03
CA GLU A 324 25.32 -8.71 -2.20
C GLU A 324 24.73 -7.30 -2.10
N MET A 325 25.26 -6.36 -2.88
CA MET A 325 24.69 -5.01 -2.99
C MET A 325 23.18 -5.11 -3.27
N PRO A 326 22.32 -4.58 -2.38
CA PRO A 326 20.89 -4.75 -2.51
C PRO A 326 20.41 -4.10 -3.82
N ALA A 327 19.63 -4.84 -4.60
CA ALA A 327 18.93 -4.29 -5.75
C ALA A 327 17.90 -3.26 -5.24
N ILE A 328 18.24 -1.98 -5.37
CA ILE A 328 17.41 -0.84 -4.97
C ILE A 328 17.05 -0.08 -6.24
N ASP A 329 15.79 0.31 -6.34
CA ASP A 329 15.25 1.10 -7.42
C ASP A 329 15.62 2.60 -7.31
N PHE A 330 16.90 2.89 -7.52
CA PHE A 330 17.40 4.26 -7.51
C PHE A 330 16.75 5.13 -8.60
N GLU A 331 16.29 4.55 -9.72
CA GLU A 331 15.56 5.29 -10.76
C GLU A 331 14.31 5.97 -10.20
N GLN A 332 13.50 5.25 -9.41
CA GLN A 332 12.32 5.82 -8.76
C GLN A 332 12.69 6.82 -7.65
N LEU A 333 13.73 6.54 -6.85
CA LEU A 333 14.15 7.44 -5.77
C LEU A 333 14.71 8.77 -6.34
N ASP A 334 15.47 8.71 -7.42
CA ASP A 334 15.98 9.87 -8.16
C ASP A 334 14.85 10.62 -8.87
N TRP A 335 13.86 9.90 -9.42
CA TRP A 335 12.64 10.51 -9.93
C TRP A 335 11.93 11.30 -8.82
N LEU A 336 11.70 10.70 -7.64
CA LEU A 336 11.05 11.39 -6.53
C LEU A 336 11.85 12.63 -6.08
N ARG A 337 13.17 12.50 -5.93
CA ARG A 337 14.06 13.61 -5.60
C ARG A 337 13.88 14.77 -6.58
N SER A 338 13.98 14.48 -7.88
CA SER A 338 13.89 15.48 -8.94
C SER A 338 12.52 16.16 -8.95
N ARG A 339 11.45 15.38 -8.79
CA ARG A 339 10.08 15.89 -8.75
C ARG A 339 9.77 16.73 -7.53
N LEU A 340 10.30 16.38 -6.37
CA LEU A 340 10.18 17.21 -5.18
C LEU A 340 10.91 18.55 -5.35
N ILE A 341 12.13 18.55 -5.91
CA ILE A 341 12.86 19.78 -6.22
C ILE A 341 12.07 20.66 -7.19
N GLU A 342 11.57 20.09 -8.29
CA GLU A 342 10.73 20.80 -9.27
C GLU A 342 9.47 21.37 -8.61
N SER A 343 8.77 20.55 -7.83
CA SER A 343 7.59 20.92 -7.07
C SER A 343 7.85 22.09 -6.13
N TRP A 344 9.00 22.14 -5.45
CA TRP A 344 9.43 23.26 -4.60
C TRP A 344 9.71 24.56 -5.37
N ASN A 345 10.15 24.46 -6.61
CA ASN A 345 10.41 25.61 -7.47
C ASN A 345 9.17 26.10 -8.24
N THR A 346 8.04 25.39 -8.13
CA THR A 346 6.80 25.74 -8.83
C THR A 346 5.91 26.58 -7.91
N SER A 347 5.65 27.85 -8.27
CA SER A 347 4.91 28.80 -7.45
C SER A 347 3.45 28.43 -7.17
N GLU A 348 2.85 27.67 -8.07
CA GLU A 348 1.47 27.19 -7.99
C GLU A 348 1.33 26.03 -6.99
N VAL A 349 2.44 25.38 -6.62
CA VAL A 349 2.44 24.27 -5.67
C VAL A 349 2.46 24.80 -4.25
N ARG A 350 1.35 24.58 -3.56
CA ARG A 350 1.22 24.94 -2.16
C ARG A 350 1.48 23.78 -1.22
N GLY A 351 1.33 22.52 -1.66
CA GLY A 351 1.52 21.33 -0.83
C GLY A 351 2.02 20.09 -1.56
N ARG A 352 2.57 19.13 -0.80
CA ARG A 352 3.21 17.90 -1.29
C ARG A 352 2.80 16.71 -0.42
N VAL A 353 2.15 15.73 -1.04
CA VAL A 353 1.69 14.50 -0.40
C VAL A 353 2.37 13.31 -1.06
N ILE A 354 2.95 12.42 -0.27
CA ILE A 354 3.51 11.15 -0.78
C ILE A 354 2.63 10.00 -0.30
N TYR A 355 2.34 9.02 -1.16
CA TYR A 355 1.63 7.80 -0.76
C TYR A 355 2.22 6.53 -1.38
N PHE A 356 2.33 5.49 -0.57
CA PHE A 356 2.94 4.20 -0.92
C PHE A 356 2.55 3.13 0.10
N HIS A 357 2.92 1.87 -0.10
CA HIS A 357 2.43 0.79 0.76
C HIS A 357 3.14 0.67 2.12
N HIS A 358 4.45 0.42 2.16
CA HIS A 358 5.16 0.11 3.41
C HIS A 358 5.45 1.38 4.21
N PRO A 359 4.96 1.56 5.45
CA PRO A 359 5.13 2.79 6.21
C PRO A 359 6.58 2.95 6.72
N PRO A 360 7.17 4.15 6.69
CA PRO A 360 8.50 4.40 7.26
C PRO A 360 8.46 4.51 8.80
N TYR A 361 7.34 4.93 9.38
CA TYR A 361 7.12 5.01 10.83
C TYR A 361 5.77 4.38 11.16
N VAL A 362 5.74 3.49 12.14
CA VAL A 362 4.55 2.73 12.53
C VAL A 362 4.73 2.18 13.94
N THR A 363 3.70 2.20 14.78
CA THR A 363 3.71 1.57 16.11
C THR A 363 2.86 0.32 16.22
N GLU A 364 2.23 -0.11 15.11
CA GLU A 364 1.63 -1.45 14.99
C GLU A 364 2.65 -2.54 15.37
N ALA A 365 2.19 -3.52 16.15
CA ALA A 365 3.00 -4.48 16.87
C ALA A 365 3.92 -5.37 16.03
N THR A 366 3.70 -5.47 14.72
CA THR A 366 4.37 -6.43 13.83
C THR A 366 5.23 -5.78 12.76
N LYS A 367 5.02 -4.49 12.45
CA LYS A 367 5.73 -3.77 11.39
C LYS A 367 6.82 -2.81 11.92
N TRP A 368 6.73 -2.38 13.18
CA TRP A 368 7.55 -1.29 13.73
C TRP A 368 9.06 -1.55 13.71
N ASP A 369 9.48 -2.80 13.86
CA ASP A 369 10.88 -3.25 13.90
C ASP A 369 11.29 -4.08 12.68
N GLN A 370 10.43 -4.17 11.67
CA GLN A 370 10.78 -4.91 10.45
C GLN A 370 11.92 -4.23 9.70
N ALA A 371 12.86 -5.02 9.19
CA ALA A 371 13.99 -4.48 8.48
C ALA A 371 13.56 -3.79 7.17
N GLN A 372 12.48 -4.27 6.52
CA GLN A 372 11.86 -3.58 5.39
C GLN A 372 11.36 -2.16 5.74
N THR A 373 10.66 -2.01 6.87
CA THR A 373 10.18 -0.70 7.39
C THR A 373 11.34 0.27 7.58
N LEU A 374 12.41 -0.17 8.24
CA LEU A 374 13.61 0.64 8.46
C LEU A 374 14.28 1.03 7.14
N ALA A 375 14.36 0.10 6.21
CA ALA A 375 15.04 0.35 4.94
C ALA A 375 14.26 1.34 4.05
N VAL A 376 12.92 1.32 4.08
CA VAL A 376 12.07 2.35 3.47
C VAL A 376 12.30 3.72 4.12
N ARG A 377 12.32 3.78 5.46
CA ARG A 377 12.61 5.02 6.20
C ARG A 377 13.95 5.62 5.80
N HIS A 378 15.02 4.84 5.82
CA HIS A 378 16.37 5.32 5.51
C HIS A 378 16.49 5.84 4.08
N ARG A 379 15.81 5.21 3.13
CA ARG A 379 15.83 5.64 1.72
C ARG A 379 15.03 6.90 1.47
N LEU A 380 13.88 7.06 2.13
CA LEU A 380 13.13 8.32 2.06
C LEU A 380 13.88 9.45 2.75
N ARG A 381 14.48 9.19 3.93
CA ARG A 381 15.37 10.15 4.60
C ARG A 381 16.51 10.58 3.67
N TRP A 382 17.16 9.64 2.98
CA TRP A 382 18.19 9.93 1.99
C TRP A 382 17.67 10.83 0.85
N VAL A 383 16.51 10.53 0.28
CA VAL A 383 15.89 11.40 -0.74
C VAL A 383 15.62 12.80 -0.18
N PHE A 384 15.01 12.90 1.00
CA PHE A 384 14.65 14.18 1.60
C PHE A 384 15.87 15.02 1.95
N GLU A 385 16.95 14.41 2.43
CA GLU A 385 18.24 15.08 2.65
C GLU A 385 18.78 15.68 1.36
N GLN A 386 18.80 14.91 0.28
CA GLN A 386 19.26 15.40 -1.02
C GLN A 386 18.39 16.54 -1.57
N VAL A 387 17.07 16.48 -1.35
CA VAL A 387 16.16 17.59 -1.69
C VAL A 387 16.46 18.81 -0.82
N ALA A 388 16.59 18.65 0.50
CA ALA A 388 16.89 19.73 1.44
C ALA A 388 18.22 20.41 1.12
N GLU A 389 19.26 19.62 0.85
CA GLU A 389 20.59 20.10 0.44
C GLU A 389 20.51 20.92 -0.86
N THR A 390 19.75 20.43 -1.85
CA THR A 390 19.60 21.12 -3.15
C THR A 390 18.83 22.44 -3.02
N LEU A 391 17.76 22.45 -2.21
CA LEU A 391 16.89 23.61 -2.04
C LEU A 391 17.45 24.65 -1.07
N GLY A 392 18.33 24.22 -0.14
CA GLY A 392 18.96 25.05 0.87
C GLY A 392 17.95 25.91 1.63
N SER A 393 18.14 27.23 1.59
CA SER A 393 17.29 28.20 2.30
C SER A 393 15.83 28.25 1.85
N LEU A 394 15.46 27.64 0.71
CA LEU A 394 14.08 27.66 0.22
C LEU A 394 13.13 26.87 1.14
N VAL A 395 13.62 25.79 1.76
CA VAL A 395 12.83 24.92 2.64
C VAL A 395 12.42 25.64 3.94
N LYS A 396 13.23 26.61 4.40
CA LYS A 396 13.04 27.35 5.66
C LYS A 396 12.78 26.37 6.82
N GLU A 397 11.68 26.55 7.55
CA GLU A 397 11.25 25.69 8.67
C GLU A 397 10.19 24.66 8.27
N ARG A 398 9.88 24.54 6.98
CA ARG A 398 8.82 23.66 6.49
C ARG A 398 9.39 22.27 6.17
N SER A 399 8.65 21.22 6.49
CA SER A 399 9.02 19.86 6.10
C SER A 399 9.05 19.70 4.58
N ILE A 400 9.92 18.81 4.07
CA ILE A 400 10.07 18.56 2.62
C ILE A 400 8.75 18.16 1.96
N VAL A 401 7.91 17.45 2.70
CA VAL A 401 6.54 17.06 2.35
C VAL A 401 5.61 17.37 3.51
N ASP A 402 4.34 17.65 3.21
CA ASP A 402 3.36 18.03 4.23
C ASP A 402 2.66 16.80 4.84
N LEU A 403 2.53 15.72 4.06
CA LEU A 403 1.84 14.50 4.48
C LEU A 403 2.38 13.25 3.77
N ILE A 404 2.57 12.18 4.53
CA ILE A 404 2.84 10.83 4.03
C ILE A 404 1.64 9.93 4.34
N LEU A 405 1.17 9.17 3.36
CA LEU A 405 0.05 8.23 3.46
C LEU A 405 0.49 6.80 3.15
N ASN A 406 0.23 5.85 4.06
CA ASN A 406 0.66 4.46 3.88
C ASN A 406 -0.38 3.41 4.26
N GLY A 407 -0.11 2.14 3.92
CA GLY A 407 -0.87 0.96 4.30
C GLY A 407 -0.01 -0.02 5.10
N HIS A 408 -0.10 -1.31 4.76
CA HIS A 408 0.72 -2.45 5.23
C HIS A 408 0.55 -2.82 6.69
N ALA A 409 0.51 -1.83 7.58
CA ALA A 409 0.17 -2.03 8.97
C ALA A 409 -1.35 -1.97 9.10
N HIS A 410 -1.95 -3.05 9.60
CA HIS A 410 -3.41 -3.19 9.63
C HIS A 410 -4.03 -2.41 10.80
N CYS A 411 -3.98 -1.08 10.69
CA CYS A 411 -4.57 -0.13 11.61
C CYS A 411 -4.86 1.18 10.85
N LEU A 412 -5.58 2.07 11.52
CA LEU A 412 -5.46 3.50 11.24
C LEU A 412 -4.54 4.11 12.30
N GLU A 413 -3.48 4.78 11.86
CA GLU A 413 -2.53 5.43 12.76
C GLU A 413 -2.17 6.82 12.23
N TYR A 414 -2.13 7.82 13.11
CA TYR A 414 -1.51 9.11 12.81
C TYR A 414 -0.26 9.24 13.68
N LEU A 415 0.88 9.40 13.03
CA LEU A 415 2.17 9.69 13.66
C LEU A 415 2.69 11.05 13.20
N ARG A 416 3.46 11.69 14.06
CA ARG A 416 4.27 12.85 13.70
C ARG A 416 5.73 12.56 13.99
N THR A 417 6.60 12.74 12.99
CA THR A 417 8.04 12.66 13.25
C THR A 417 8.48 13.84 14.12
N VAL A 418 9.43 13.61 15.01
CA VAL A 418 10.01 14.68 15.84
C VAL A 418 11.18 15.33 15.09
N ASP A 419 11.96 16.17 15.78
CA ASP A 419 13.28 16.56 15.28
C ASP A 419 14.22 15.33 15.28
N THR A 420 14.32 14.68 14.12
CA THR A 420 15.20 13.55 13.87
C THR A 420 16.66 14.00 13.70
N GLY A 421 16.90 15.31 13.49
CA GLY A 421 18.16 15.86 13.02
C GLY A 421 18.40 15.68 11.51
N PHE A 422 17.38 15.21 10.77
CA PHE A 422 17.41 15.03 9.33
C PHE A 422 16.16 15.66 8.67
N ALA A 423 16.14 15.70 7.34
CA ALA A 423 15.07 16.24 6.51
C ALA A 423 13.74 15.47 6.57
N ASP A 424 13.70 14.34 7.28
CA ASP A 424 12.47 13.60 7.64
C ASP A 424 11.82 14.11 8.95
N SER A 425 12.25 15.26 9.48
CA SER A 425 11.72 15.86 10.71
C SER A 425 10.34 16.54 10.53
N ASN A 426 9.54 16.50 11.60
CA ASN A 426 8.24 17.20 11.72
C ASN A 426 7.18 16.84 10.66
N ILE A 427 7.30 15.70 9.99
CA ILE A 427 6.39 15.22 8.96
C ILE A 427 5.18 14.54 9.60
N ASN A 428 3.99 14.81 9.04
CA ASN A 428 2.78 14.09 9.36
C ASN A 428 2.71 12.79 8.55
N CYS A 429 2.47 11.67 9.23
CA CYS A 429 2.34 10.35 8.62
C CYS A 429 1.00 9.73 9.02
N ILE A 430 0.18 9.34 8.06
CA ILE A 430 -1.07 8.60 8.31
C ILE A 430 -0.98 7.23 7.67
N ILE A 431 -1.20 6.19 8.47
CA ILE A 431 -1.37 4.82 8.01
C ILE A 431 -2.85 4.54 7.94
N SER A 432 -3.33 4.04 6.79
CA SER A 432 -4.71 3.64 6.54
C SER A 432 -4.80 2.20 6.03
N GLY A 433 -4.08 1.27 6.65
CA GLY A 433 -4.10 -0.16 6.31
C GLY A 433 -5.19 -0.97 7.04
N GLY A 434 -6.11 -0.30 7.74
CA GLY A 434 -7.21 -0.95 8.45
C GLY A 434 -8.46 -1.20 7.61
N SER A 435 -8.42 -1.09 6.28
CA SER A 435 -9.65 -0.95 5.48
C SER A 435 -10.37 -2.26 5.14
N GLY A 436 -9.77 -3.43 5.41
CA GLY A 436 -10.49 -4.69 5.22
C GLY A 436 -9.78 -5.93 5.72
N HIS A 437 -8.45 -5.95 5.71
CA HIS A 437 -7.71 -7.03 6.36
C HIS A 437 -7.73 -6.90 7.88
N ARG A 438 -7.54 -8.01 8.59
CA ARG A 438 -7.72 -8.10 10.04
C ARG A 438 -6.83 -7.09 10.80
N PRO A 439 -7.42 -6.21 11.64
CA PRO A 439 -6.67 -5.21 12.38
C PRO A 439 -5.71 -5.82 13.40
N ARG A 440 -4.60 -5.12 13.67
CA ARG A 440 -3.56 -5.57 14.60
C ARG A 440 -3.41 -4.60 15.79
N TYR A 441 -2.72 -5.06 16.83
CA TYR A 441 -2.51 -4.30 18.06
C TYR A 441 -1.42 -3.24 17.90
N GLN A 442 -1.45 -2.21 18.73
CA GLN A 442 -0.27 -1.38 18.96
C GLN A 442 0.78 -2.17 19.74
N ARG A 443 2.06 -1.90 19.48
CA ARG A 443 3.16 -2.50 20.25
C ARG A 443 3.08 -2.14 21.74
N LYS A 444 3.64 -2.99 22.59
CA LYS A 444 3.58 -2.84 24.05
C LYS A 444 4.43 -1.69 24.60
N GLN A 445 5.44 -1.27 23.84
CA GLN A 445 6.38 -0.19 24.19
C GLN A 445 5.72 1.19 24.15
N GLY A 446 4.47 1.28 23.68
CA GLY A 446 3.72 2.52 23.60
C GLY A 446 3.99 3.33 22.33
N THR A 447 3.67 4.61 22.40
CA THR A 447 3.51 5.51 21.26
C THR A 447 4.82 6.06 20.70
N GLU A 448 5.94 6.00 21.45
CA GLU A 448 7.19 6.67 21.09
C GLU A 448 8.15 5.79 20.27
N LEU A 449 8.36 6.08 18.99
CA LEU A 449 9.34 5.35 18.18
C LEU A 449 10.76 5.81 18.46
N LEU A 450 11.63 4.84 18.77
CA LEU A 450 13.06 5.04 18.96
C LEU A 450 13.83 4.40 17.80
N GLU A 451 14.92 5.02 17.39
CA GLU A 451 15.85 4.51 16.39
C GLU A 451 17.28 4.58 16.93
N ASN A 452 18.08 3.58 16.59
CA ASN A 452 19.49 3.51 16.95
C ASN A 452 20.35 4.16 15.85
N PHE A 453 21.13 5.17 16.23
CA PHE A 453 22.11 5.87 15.44
C PHE A 453 23.51 5.50 15.96
N ALA A 454 24.10 4.45 15.39
CA ALA A 454 25.41 3.93 15.80
C ALA A 454 26.54 4.97 15.70
N GLU A 455 26.37 6.00 14.86
CA GLU A 455 27.34 7.06 14.62
C GLU A 455 27.37 8.13 15.73
N ILE A 456 26.37 8.15 16.63
CA ILE A 456 26.26 9.15 17.71
C ILE A 456 26.82 8.60 19.02
N ALA A 457 28.00 9.09 19.42
CA ALA A 457 28.65 8.71 20.67
C ALA A 457 27.78 9.07 21.90
N GLY A 458 27.57 8.09 22.80
CA GLY A 458 26.97 8.28 24.13
C GLY A 458 25.44 8.24 24.22
N LYS A 459 24.70 8.44 23.11
CA LYS A 459 23.23 8.27 23.05
C LYS A 459 22.82 7.70 21.68
N PRO A 460 23.02 6.39 21.46
CA PRO A 460 22.69 5.77 20.18
C PRO A 460 21.18 5.79 19.92
N ASN A 461 20.34 5.66 20.95
CA ASN A 461 18.88 5.65 20.76
C ASN A 461 18.30 7.06 20.85
N ARG A 462 17.63 7.51 19.78
CA ARG A 462 16.88 8.77 19.71
C ARG A 462 15.43 8.51 19.38
N LYS A 463 14.54 9.35 19.91
CA LYS A 463 13.14 9.38 19.48
C LYS A 463 13.05 9.94 18.06
N VAL A 464 12.24 9.30 17.21
CA VAL A 464 12.05 9.68 15.80
C VAL A 464 10.61 10.01 15.45
N ALA A 465 9.62 9.49 16.18
CA ALA A 465 8.22 9.83 15.97
C ALA A 465 7.36 9.52 17.19
N ASP A 466 6.21 10.19 17.27
CA ASP A 466 5.16 9.96 18.27
C ASP A 466 3.86 9.54 17.56
N SER A 467 3.27 8.42 17.98
CA SER A 467 1.91 8.03 17.58
C SER A 467 0.89 8.88 18.33
N MET A 468 0.14 9.69 17.60
CA MET A 468 -0.85 10.64 18.12
C MET A 468 -2.27 10.05 18.15
N LEU A 469 -2.58 9.13 17.23
CA LEU A 469 -3.83 8.36 17.19
C LEU A 469 -3.51 6.95 16.73
N PHE A 470 -4.05 5.94 17.42
CA PHE A 470 -4.00 4.54 17.00
C PHE A 470 -5.38 3.90 17.09
N VAL A 471 -5.86 3.40 15.96
CA VAL A 471 -7.13 2.69 15.82
C VAL A 471 -6.82 1.33 15.21
N GLY A 472 -6.64 0.35 16.08
CA GLY A 472 -6.38 -1.04 15.72
C GLY A 472 -7.05 -2.00 16.69
N ARG A 473 -6.72 -3.28 16.56
CA ARG A 473 -7.27 -4.31 17.43
C ARG A 473 -6.92 -4.02 18.88
N HIS A 474 -7.91 -4.15 19.76
CA HIS A 474 -7.75 -3.99 21.21
C HIS A 474 -8.77 -4.84 21.96
N ASP A 475 -8.49 -5.10 23.24
CA ASP A 475 -9.38 -5.85 24.12
C ASP A 475 -10.01 -4.88 25.14
N TYR A 476 -11.33 -4.91 25.29
CA TYR A 476 -12.06 -4.09 26.26
C TYR A 476 -13.14 -4.92 26.95
N ASN A 477 -13.17 -4.92 28.29
CA ASN A 477 -14.10 -5.73 29.09
C ASN A 477 -14.17 -7.21 28.64
N PHE A 478 -13.00 -7.83 28.38
CA PHE A 478 -12.86 -9.21 27.89
C PHE A 478 -13.45 -9.48 26.49
N GLN A 479 -13.85 -8.44 25.76
CA GLN A 479 -14.30 -8.53 24.37
C GLN A 479 -13.23 -8.02 23.42
N LYS A 480 -12.94 -8.83 22.39
CA LYS A 480 -12.09 -8.41 21.26
C LYS A 480 -12.83 -7.39 20.41
N ARG A 481 -12.15 -6.31 20.07
CA ARG A 481 -12.64 -5.25 19.20
C ARG A 481 -11.79 -5.15 17.94
N LEU A 482 -12.45 -5.13 16.78
CA LEU A 482 -11.81 -5.10 15.48
C LEU A 482 -12.29 -3.85 14.72
N PRO A 483 -11.64 -2.70 14.90
CA PRO A 483 -11.96 -1.49 14.16
C PRO A 483 -11.36 -1.55 12.76
N TYR A 484 -12.22 -1.51 11.75
CA TYR A 484 -11.84 -1.33 10.35
C TYR A 484 -12.07 0.13 9.98
N SER A 485 -11.20 0.70 9.17
CA SER A 485 -11.13 2.15 9.02
C SER A 485 -10.76 2.62 7.62
N CYS A 486 -11.23 3.81 7.31
CA CYS A 486 -10.75 4.65 6.21
C CYS A 486 -10.65 6.09 6.70
N VAL A 487 -10.08 6.96 5.86
CA VAL A 487 -9.89 8.37 6.21
C VAL A 487 -10.48 9.25 5.11
N ARG A 488 -11.28 10.24 5.48
CA ARG A 488 -11.56 11.40 4.62
C ARG A 488 -10.60 12.53 5.01
N ILE A 489 -9.99 13.17 4.02
CA ILE A 489 -9.10 14.31 4.20
C ILE A 489 -9.69 15.49 3.47
N ASP A 490 -10.01 16.56 4.20
CA ASP A 490 -10.37 17.84 3.60
C ASP A 490 -9.13 18.73 3.56
N VAL A 491 -8.77 19.18 2.36
CA VAL A 491 -7.68 20.14 2.11
C VAL A 491 -8.27 21.53 2.20
N LEU A 492 -7.74 22.35 3.11
CA LEU A 492 -8.14 23.75 3.31
C LEU A 492 -7.19 24.70 2.59
N ASP A 493 -7.65 25.91 2.29
CA ASP A 493 -6.80 26.95 1.69
C ASP A 493 -5.56 27.32 2.57
N GLY A 494 -4.51 27.87 1.96
CA GLY A 494 -3.21 28.16 2.60
C GLY A 494 -1.95 27.68 1.86
N CYS A 495 -0.79 28.20 2.27
CA CYS A 495 0.54 27.75 1.83
C CYS A 495 1.52 27.84 3.02
N PRO A 496 1.82 26.73 3.72
CA PRO A 496 1.35 25.36 3.46
C PRO A 496 -0.16 25.19 3.65
N PRO A 497 -0.79 24.23 2.96
CA PRO A 497 -2.19 23.87 3.19
C PRO A 497 -2.35 23.25 4.59
N LYS A 498 -3.58 23.30 5.12
CA LYS A 498 -3.96 22.52 6.30
C LYS A 498 -4.83 21.34 5.89
N PHE A 499 -4.72 20.23 6.60
CA PHE A 499 -5.52 19.04 6.33
C PHE A 499 -6.42 18.73 7.52
N VAL A 500 -7.73 18.67 7.28
CA VAL A 500 -8.70 18.18 8.27
C VAL A 500 -8.83 16.67 8.07
N ILE A 501 -8.34 15.92 9.03
CA ILE A 501 -8.36 14.46 9.02
C ILE A 501 -9.63 13.98 9.70
N ARG A 502 -10.43 13.18 8.99
CA ARG A 502 -11.68 12.60 9.47
C ARG A 502 -11.58 11.07 9.42
N PRO A 503 -11.23 10.43 10.54
CA PRO A 503 -11.28 8.98 10.67
C PRO A 503 -12.72 8.47 10.59
N LEU A 504 -12.95 7.45 9.76
CA LEU A 504 -14.24 6.76 9.66
C LEU A 504 -14.03 5.31 10.05
N VAL A 505 -14.75 4.82 11.07
CA VAL A 505 -14.48 3.51 11.67
C VAL A 505 -15.74 2.65 11.73
N ALA A 506 -15.66 1.45 11.15
CA ALA A 506 -16.62 0.37 11.30
C ALA A 506 -16.00 -0.67 12.25
N GLU A 507 -16.47 -0.74 13.48
CA GLU A 507 -15.95 -1.67 14.47
C GLU A 507 -16.82 -2.92 14.59
N ARG A 508 -16.16 -4.09 14.55
CA ARG A 508 -16.78 -5.36 14.90
C ARG A 508 -16.54 -5.69 16.38
N ILE A 509 -17.63 -5.95 17.11
CA ILE A 509 -17.62 -6.50 18.47
C ILE A 509 -18.41 -7.80 18.46
N GLY A 510 -17.72 -8.93 18.60
CA GLY A 510 -18.32 -10.25 18.35
C GLY A 510 -18.89 -10.33 16.93
N ALA A 511 -20.20 -10.58 16.82
CA ALA A 511 -20.93 -10.66 15.55
C ALA A 511 -21.57 -9.35 15.09
N GLN A 512 -21.49 -8.28 15.89
CA GLN A 512 -22.18 -7.02 15.64
C GLN A 512 -21.23 -5.96 15.09
N TRP A 513 -21.77 -5.08 14.24
CA TRP A 513 -21.07 -3.97 13.62
C TRP A 513 -21.56 -2.63 14.18
N TYR A 514 -20.63 -1.75 14.49
CA TYR A 514 -20.89 -0.43 15.03
C TYR A 514 -20.11 0.61 14.23
N ASN A 515 -20.79 1.65 13.78
CA ASN A 515 -20.14 2.80 13.17
C ASN A 515 -19.70 3.77 14.27
N ARG A 516 -18.49 4.30 14.14
CA ARG A 516 -17.92 5.25 15.09
C ARG A 516 -17.38 6.43 14.32
N GLU A 517 -17.82 7.60 14.73
CA GLU A 517 -17.22 8.86 14.31
C GLU A 517 -16.19 9.24 15.36
N LEU A 518 -14.94 9.42 14.93
CA LEU A 518 -13.92 10.02 15.76
C LEU A 518 -13.87 11.51 15.46
N GLU A 519 -13.51 12.30 16.48
CA GLU A 519 -13.37 13.74 16.32
C GLU A 519 -12.34 14.05 15.23
N PRO A 520 -12.70 14.90 14.24
CA PRO A 520 -11.75 15.38 13.26
C PRO A 520 -10.61 16.16 13.93
N PHE A 521 -9.42 16.10 13.34
CA PHE A 521 -8.27 16.88 13.80
C PHE A 521 -7.57 17.55 12.62
N VAL A 522 -6.88 18.66 12.88
CA VAL A 522 -6.17 19.44 11.87
C VAL A 522 -4.67 19.17 12.00
N ILE A 523 -4.02 18.93 10.87
CA ILE A 523 -2.56 18.79 10.76
C ILE A 523 -1.96 19.81 9.80
#